data_AF-A0A7W1VW78-F1
#
_entry.id   AF-A0A7W1VW78-F1
#
_cell.length_a   1.000
_cell.length_b   1.000
_cell.length_c   1.000
_cell.angle_alpha   90.00
_cell.angle_beta   90.00
_cell.angle_gamma   90.00
#
_symmetry.space_group_name_H-M   'P 1'
#
loop_
_entity.id
_entity.type
_entity.pdbx_description
1 polymer ?
#
loop_
_entity_poly.entity_id
_entity_poly.type
_entity_poly.pdbx_seq_one_letter_code
_entity_poly.pdbx_strand_id
1 'polypeptide(L)'
;MPAKRKQKKNKCRVLIIGRRRRTVPATVPPSPFILALQATATYLHLSWADLAQNEEGFRIYRKAYDDPFEVVAEVLADQTEFYDGNVEMGIIYTYYLVAFTSAGESAPSNEVSGELTLQA
;
A
#
# COMPACT_ATOMS: atom_id res chain seq x y z
N MET A 1 -5.13 -37.28 64.88
CA MET A 1 -3.89 -36.54 64.59
C MET A 1 -3.80 -36.31 63.08
N PRO A 2 -4.07 -35.10 62.55
CA PRO A 2 -4.16 -34.87 61.12
C PRO A 2 -2.79 -34.57 60.47
N ALA A 3 -2.62 -35.05 59.25
CA ALA A 3 -1.43 -34.92 58.43
C ALA A 3 -1.25 -33.50 57.87
N LYS A 4 -0.07 -32.88 58.08
CA LYS A 4 0.32 -31.63 57.43
C LYS A 4 0.98 -31.91 56.08
N ARG A 5 0.21 -31.70 55.01
CA ARG A 5 0.63 -31.74 53.60
C ARG A 5 1.56 -30.55 53.30
N LYS A 6 2.86 -30.80 53.04
CA LYS A 6 3.78 -29.75 52.56
C LYS A 6 3.53 -29.51 51.06
N GLN A 7 3.06 -28.31 50.71
CA GLN A 7 2.98 -27.84 49.33
C GLN A 7 4.39 -27.75 48.72
N LYS A 8 4.67 -28.60 47.73
CA LYS A 8 5.82 -28.46 46.85
C LYS A 8 5.46 -27.35 45.86
N LYS A 9 6.07 -26.17 46.00
CA LYS A 9 5.91 -25.07 45.05
C LYS A 9 6.52 -25.50 43.71
N ASN A 10 5.68 -25.94 42.78
CA ASN A 10 6.06 -26.19 41.41
C ASN A 10 6.32 -24.83 40.75
N LYS A 11 7.59 -24.42 40.73
CA LYS A 11 8.04 -23.22 40.04
C LYS A 11 7.96 -23.51 38.55
N CYS A 12 6.86 -23.11 37.90
CA CYS A 12 6.79 -23.07 36.44
C CYS A 12 7.90 -22.14 35.95
N ARG A 13 8.97 -22.73 35.41
CA ARG A 13 9.95 -22.00 34.59
C ARG A 13 9.20 -21.62 33.31
N VAL A 14 8.66 -20.41 33.29
CA VAL A 14 8.28 -19.76 32.05
C VAL A 14 9.58 -19.55 31.28
N LEU A 15 9.92 -20.46 30.37
CA LEU A 15 10.82 -20.10 29.29
C LEU A 15 10.07 -19.04 28.49
N ILE A 16 10.45 -17.77 28.68
CA ILE A 16 10.16 -16.73 27.71
C ILE A 16 11.00 -17.12 26.47
N ILE A 17 10.46 -18.03 25.66
CA ILE A 17 10.89 -18.17 24.28
C ILE A 17 10.45 -16.86 23.66
N GLY A 18 11.36 -15.89 23.60
CA GLY A 18 11.12 -14.65 22.86
C GLY A 18 10.55 -15.07 21.53
N ARG A 19 9.33 -14.59 21.22
CA ARG A 19 8.73 -14.80 19.90
C ARG A 19 9.75 -14.26 18.91
N ARG A 20 10.54 -15.13 18.28
CA ARG A 20 11.34 -14.73 17.12
C ARG A 20 10.30 -14.25 16.13
N ARG A 21 10.19 -12.92 15.94
CA ARG A 21 9.50 -12.40 14.77
C ARG A 21 10.16 -13.10 13.60
N ARG A 22 9.42 -13.91 12.85
CA ARG A 22 9.89 -14.35 11.54
C ARG A 22 10.03 -13.07 10.75
N THR A 23 11.25 -12.58 10.61
CA THR A 23 11.58 -11.60 9.57
C THR A 23 11.53 -12.39 8.28
N VAL A 24 10.38 -12.38 7.61
CA VAL A 24 10.34 -12.76 6.21
C VAL A 24 11.25 -11.75 5.52
N PRO A 25 12.32 -12.17 4.82
CA PRO A 25 13.15 -11.23 4.08
C PRO A 25 12.25 -10.47 3.12
N ALA A 26 12.28 -9.14 3.20
CA ALA A 26 11.52 -8.31 2.29
C ALA A 26 11.96 -8.65 0.86
N THR A 27 11.00 -8.94 0.00
CA THR A 27 11.21 -9.13 -1.43
C THR A 27 10.54 -7.99 -2.16
N VAL A 28 11.10 -7.62 -3.31
CA VAL A 28 10.45 -6.66 -4.20
C VAL A 28 9.05 -7.20 -4.56
N PRO A 29 7.98 -6.41 -4.35
CA PRO A 29 6.61 -6.86 -4.61
C PRO A 29 6.35 -6.95 -6.13
N PRO A 30 5.33 -7.72 -6.55
CA PRO A 30 4.83 -7.67 -7.91
C PRO A 30 4.22 -6.29 -8.22
N SER A 31 4.24 -5.91 -9.49
CA SER A 31 3.64 -4.64 -9.95
C SER A 31 2.11 -4.67 -9.79
N PRO A 32 1.47 -3.58 -9.32
CA PRO A 32 0.02 -3.46 -9.32
C PRO A 32 -0.53 -3.24 -10.74
N PHE A 33 -1.86 -3.26 -10.87
CA PHE A 33 -2.53 -2.98 -12.15
C PHE A 33 -3.67 -1.98 -11.98
N ILE A 34 -3.62 -0.83 -12.66
CA ILE A 34 -4.68 0.17 -12.58
C ILE A 34 -5.89 -0.31 -13.36
N LEU A 35 -7.03 -0.41 -12.66
CA LEU A 35 -8.30 -0.88 -13.20
C LEU A 35 -9.09 0.26 -13.85
N ALA A 36 -9.10 1.44 -13.22
CA ALA A 36 -9.85 2.58 -13.72
C ALA A 36 -9.29 3.92 -13.24
N LEU A 37 -9.51 4.95 -14.06
CA LEU A 37 -9.39 6.36 -13.72
C LEU A 37 -10.74 7.03 -14.02
N GLN A 38 -11.48 7.40 -12.97
CA GLN A 38 -12.77 8.06 -13.11
C GLN A 38 -12.62 9.56 -12.91
N ALA A 39 -13.05 10.33 -13.91
CA ALA A 39 -13.04 11.78 -13.84
C ALA A 39 -14.34 12.33 -13.21
N THR A 40 -14.19 13.32 -12.36
CA THR A 40 -15.28 14.14 -11.84
C THR A 40 -15.01 15.61 -12.11
N ALA A 41 -15.86 16.51 -11.59
CA ALA A 41 -15.66 17.95 -11.72
C ALA A 41 -14.56 18.50 -10.80
N THR A 42 -14.13 17.76 -9.77
CA THR A 42 -13.20 18.27 -8.74
C THR A 42 -12.05 17.33 -8.39
N TYR A 43 -12.11 16.06 -8.79
CA TYR A 43 -11.04 15.09 -8.55
C TYR A 43 -10.99 13.99 -9.62
N LEU A 44 -9.84 13.32 -9.70
CA LEU A 44 -9.68 12.05 -10.41
C LEU A 44 -9.61 10.90 -9.41
N HIS A 45 -10.39 9.85 -9.62
CA HIS A 45 -10.43 8.67 -8.76
C HIS A 45 -9.73 7.50 -9.46
N LEU A 46 -8.62 7.06 -8.87
CA LEU A 46 -7.87 5.89 -9.30
C LEU A 46 -8.31 4.68 -8.49
N SER A 47 -8.52 3.54 -9.16
CA SER A 47 -8.63 2.25 -8.52
C SER A 47 -7.73 1.22 -9.21
N TRP A 48 -7.16 0.30 -8.43
CA TRP A 48 -6.21 -0.71 -8.91
C TRP A 48 -6.43 -2.07 -8.25
N ALA A 49 -5.92 -3.11 -8.91
CA ALA A 49 -5.80 -4.44 -8.36
C ALA A 49 -4.50 -4.54 -7.55
N ASP A 50 -4.64 -4.92 -6.29
CA ASP A 50 -3.51 -5.34 -5.48
C ASP A 50 -3.10 -6.76 -5.86
N LEU A 51 -1.88 -6.89 -6.36
CA LEU A 51 -1.27 -8.16 -6.73
C LEU A 51 -0.13 -8.54 -5.77
N ALA A 52 0.23 -7.65 -4.84
CA ALA A 52 1.23 -7.86 -3.83
C ALA A 52 0.56 -8.41 -2.56
N GLN A 53 1.32 -9.16 -1.74
CA GLN A 53 0.85 -9.64 -0.43
C GLN A 53 1.85 -9.29 0.68
N ASN A 54 2.85 -8.50 0.32
CA ASN A 54 4.05 -8.28 1.11
C ASN A 54 4.57 -6.84 0.98
N GLU A 55 3.82 -5.99 0.27
CA GLU A 55 4.01 -4.56 0.14
C GLU A 55 3.80 -3.86 1.49
N GLU A 56 4.53 -2.77 1.68
CA GLU A 56 4.33 -1.84 2.78
C GLU A 56 3.34 -0.73 2.35
N GLY A 57 3.17 -0.54 1.04
CA GLY A 57 2.23 0.38 0.44
C GLY A 57 2.44 0.57 -1.06
N PHE A 58 1.78 1.59 -1.60
CA PHE A 58 1.88 1.99 -3.00
C PHE A 58 2.32 3.45 -3.13
N ARG A 59 3.19 3.72 -4.11
CA ARG A 59 3.50 5.07 -4.57
C ARG A 59 2.71 5.36 -5.83
N ILE A 60 2.03 6.50 -5.84
CA ILE A 60 1.29 7.00 -6.99
C ILE A 60 2.12 8.09 -7.64
N TYR A 61 2.48 7.83 -8.89
CA TYR A 61 3.20 8.78 -9.73
C TYR A 61 2.23 9.45 -10.69
N ARG A 62 2.42 10.75 -10.91
CA ARG A 62 1.61 11.55 -11.83
C ARG A 62 2.50 12.47 -12.64
N LYS A 63 2.12 12.76 -13.88
CA LYS A 63 2.62 13.90 -14.66
C LYS A 63 1.46 14.69 -15.27
N ALA A 64 1.70 15.97 -15.56
CA ALA A 64 0.81 16.80 -16.37
C ALA A 64 1.35 16.87 -17.80
N TYR A 65 0.56 16.49 -18.79
CA TYR A 65 0.99 16.44 -20.20
C TYR A 65 2.33 15.70 -20.40
N ASP A 66 3.38 16.44 -20.76
CA ASP A 66 4.72 15.95 -21.06
C ASP A 66 5.73 16.22 -19.93
N ASP A 67 5.26 16.74 -18.79
CA ASP A 67 6.10 16.93 -17.61
C ASP A 67 6.69 15.59 -17.12
N PRO A 68 7.81 15.62 -16.38
CA PRO A 68 8.31 14.44 -15.71
C PRO A 68 7.30 13.91 -14.67
N PHE A 69 7.31 12.60 -14.45
CA PHE A 69 6.53 12.00 -13.37
C PHE A 69 7.07 12.40 -12.00
N GLU A 70 6.17 12.74 -11.09
CA GLU A 70 6.44 13.01 -9.68
C GLU A 70 5.57 12.13 -8.78
N VAL A 71 6.05 11.83 -7.58
CA VAL A 71 5.24 11.14 -6.56
C VAL A 71 4.25 12.13 -5.98
N VAL A 72 2.96 11.86 -6.15
CA VAL A 72 1.89 12.71 -5.60
C VAL A 72 1.28 12.16 -4.32
N ALA A 73 1.41 10.85 -4.08
CA ALA A 73 0.93 10.21 -2.87
C ALA A 73 1.65 8.89 -2.59
N GLU A 74 1.69 8.56 -1.30
CA GLU A 74 1.95 7.21 -0.79
C GLU A 74 0.72 6.77 -0.01
N VAL A 75 0.22 5.56 -0.29
CA VAL A 75 -0.89 4.93 0.43
C VAL A 75 -0.40 3.66 1.11
N LEU A 76 -1.09 3.24 2.18
CA LEU A 76 -0.71 2.05 2.94
C LEU A 76 -0.96 0.77 2.14
N ALA A 77 -0.38 -0.33 2.60
CA ALA A 77 -0.68 -1.69 2.12
C ALA A 77 -2.18 -1.98 2.10
N ASP A 78 -2.59 -2.91 1.24
CA ASP A 78 -3.98 -3.31 0.96
C ASP A 78 -4.92 -2.19 0.46
N GLN A 79 -4.50 -0.92 0.39
CA GLN A 79 -5.30 0.14 -0.24
C GLN A 79 -5.34 -0.05 -1.75
N THR A 80 -6.52 0.15 -2.33
CA THR A 80 -6.81 -0.11 -3.75
C THR A 80 -7.50 1.07 -4.44
N GLU A 81 -7.57 2.22 -3.77
CA GLU A 81 -8.16 3.45 -4.28
C GLU A 81 -7.40 4.70 -3.85
N PHE A 82 -7.41 5.73 -4.69
CA PHE A 82 -6.84 7.06 -4.41
C PHE A 82 -7.65 8.15 -5.10
N TYR A 83 -7.89 9.25 -4.40
CA TYR A 83 -8.63 10.41 -4.88
C TYR A 83 -7.67 11.60 -5.03
N ASP A 84 -7.38 11.98 -6.27
CA ASP A 84 -6.53 13.13 -6.56
C ASP A 84 -7.38 14.39 -6.74
N GLY A 85 -7.42 15.22 -5.70
CA GLY A 85 -8.07 16.53 -5.73
C GLY A 85 -7.15 17.70 -6.12
N ASN A 86 -5.85 17.44 -6.33
CA ASN A 86 -4.86 18.47 -6.67
C ASN A 86 -4.67 18.54 -8.19
N VAL A 87 -5.79 18.64 -8.91
CA VAL A 87 -5.87 18.60 -10.37
C VAL A 87 -6.66 19.79 -10.88
N GLU A 88 -6.28 20.30 -12.04
CA GLU A 88 -6.92 21.46 -12.67
C GLU A 88 -7.71 21.07 -13.92
N MET A 89 -8.72 21.87 -14.27
CA MET A 89 -9.57 21.62 -15.44
C MET A 89 -8.81 21.88 -16.74
N GLY A 90 -8.99 20.99 -17.73
CA GLY A 90 -8.31 21.06 -19.02
C GLY A 90 -6.86 20.57 -19.01
N ILE A 91 -6.36 20.09 -17.86
CA ILE A 91 -5.05 19.45 -17.76
C ILE A 91 -5.21 17.93 -17.83
N ILE A 92 -4.50 17.30 -18.78
CA ILE A 92 -4.42 15.85 -18.86
C ILE A 92 -3.32 15.38 -17.91
N TYR A 93 -3.72 14.57 -16.93
CA TYR A 93 -2.81 13.91 -16.02
C TYR A 93 -2.66 12.45 -16.42
N THR A 94 -1.42 11.96 -16.39
CA THR A 94 -1.09 10.54 -16.59
C THR A 94 -0.55 9.96 -15.30
N TYR A 95 -0.99 8.77 -14.94
CA TYR A 95 -0.64 8.09 -13.70
C TYR A 95 -0.07 6.70 -13.95
N TYR A 96 0.88 6.30 -13.11
CA TYR A 96 1.20 4.90 -12.85
C TYR A 96 1.43 4.68 -11.35
N LEU A 97 1.36 3.43 -10.92
CA LEU A 97 1.62 3.03 -9.53
C LEU A 97 2.79 2.03 -9.47
N VAL A 98 3.46 2.02 -8.32
CA VAL A 98 4.35 0.93 -7.92
C VAL A 98 3.97 0.47 -6.52
N ALA A 99 4.10 -0.83 -6.26
CA ALA A 99 4.11 -1.36 -4.90
C ALA A 99 5.53 -1.22 -4.33
N PHE A 100 5.68 -0.96 -3.04
CA PHE A 100 7.01 -0.85 -2.43
C PHE A 100 7.13 -1.64 -1.11
N THR A 101 8.37 -2.01 -0.80
CA THR A 101 8.78 -2.57 0.49
C THR A 101 10.14 -1.98 0.87
N SER A 102 10.62 -2.31 2.07
CA SER A 102 12.03 -2.09 2.48
C SER A 102 13.07 -2.76 1.55
N ALA A 103 12.68 -3.71 0.69
CA ALA A 103 13.57 -4.28 -0.32
C ALA A 103 13.60 -3.52 -1.65
N GLY A 104 12.66 -2.61 -1.88
CA GLY A 104 12.57 -1.80 -3.10
C GLY A 104 11.15 -1.70 -3.67
N GLU A 105 11.06 -1.06 -4.83
CA GLU A 105 9.83 -0.86 -5.60
C GLU A 105 9.64 -1.94 -6.67
N SER A 106 8.39 -2.25 -6.99
CA SER A 106 8.02 -3.05 -8.14
C SER A 106 8.36 -2.35 -9.46
N ALA A 107 8.19 -3.06 -10.58
CA ALA A 107 8.04 -2.37 -11.87
C ALA A 107 6.79 -1.46 -11.84
N PRO A 108 6.72 -0.42 -12.69
CA PRO A 108 5.52 0.39 -12.89
C PRO A 108 4.30 -0.46 -13.31
N SER A 109 3.11 0.00 -12.95
CA SER A 109 1.85 -0.50 -13.51
C SER A 109 1.68 -0.08 -14.98
N ASN A 110 0.52 -0.37 -15.57
CA ASN A 110 0.05 0.35 -16.75
C ASN A 110 -0.10 1.85 -16.45
N GLU A 111 0.06 2.67 -17.48
CA GLU A 111 -0.30 4.09 -17.43
C GLU A 111 -1.78 4.29 -17.77
N VAL A 112 -2.43 5.23 -17.08
CA VAL A 112 -3.78 5.72 -17.41
C VAL A 112 -3.77 7.24 -17.43
N SER A 113 -4.55 7.83 -18.34
CA SER A 113 -4.64 9.29 -18.48
C SER A 113 -6.07 9.77 -18.40
N GLY A 114 -6.26 10.98 -17.86
CA GLY A 114 -7.56 11.61 -17.77
C GLY A 114 -7.44 13.07 -17.34
N GLU A 115 -8.55 13.79 -17.46
CA GLU A 115 -8.70 15.18 -17.06
C GLU A 115 -10.04 15.35 -16.34
N LEU A 116 -10.17 16.43 -15.54
CA LEU A 116 -11.44 16.74 -14.91
C LEU A 116 -12.53 16.89 -15.97
N THR A 117 -13.67 16.27 -15.72
CA THR A 117 -14.83 16.29 -16.62
C THR A 117 -16.02 16.80 -15.84
N LEU A 118 -16.72 17.79 -16.39
CA LEU A 118 -18.04 18.15 -15.87
C LEU A 118 -18.97 16.96 -16.12
N GLN A 119 -19.35 16.26 -15.05
CA GLN A 119 -20.31 15.16 -15.16
C GLN A 119 -21.61 15.72 -15.76
N ALA A 120 -22.01 15.14 -16.90
CA ALA A 120 -23.24 15.49 -17.61
C ALA A 120 -24.47 14.90 -16.94
#